data_AF-A0A0L1J1W4-F1
#
_entry.id   AF-A0A0L1J1W4-F1
#
_cell.length_a   1.000
_cell.length_b   1.000
_cell.length_c   1.000
_cell.angle_alpha   90.00
_cell.angle_beta   90.00
_cell.angle_gamma   90.00
#
_symmetry.space_group_name_H-M   'P 1'
#
loop_
_entity.id
_entity.type
_entity.pdbx_description
1 polymer ?
#
loop_
_entity_poly.entity_id
_entity_poly.type
_entity_poly.pdbx_seq_one_letter_code
_entity_poly.pdbx_strand_id
1 'polypeptide(L)'
;MPPASSAPTVHAVQTAVPPDTIWSRVTEDDFRQHLVTLEKQTNAVPMDVLTAEDDDEQHGSSNSFLPLKTEKQVADDFAYIAAVTEGAQSVAAVCLEQHISTSLAPNFPTLVIKVAGMDAINENVKGMLHAVVTQLQYRTRAVIKRNGAEPGSTEIIFRSIIQQHEQKLLGRLRSRKWTKPRHLARTHKKPLWQDFNNLSHRAQHVYARRSERKIREAIITSIQEVCKMYEHFEASIGQTTQALQKLVEGTFIWCKSPLIGDYASKLEIAGDTPQVAAAIKTLRQLEKIGAYWRIAEDLVAVADQHQHIFRCIELEYLTPYASIPTSIAYESWAHTCHVHAEIQLVVELAKRASKEAVDASTIEMRPRTIGTSKYLCYLCYLFLRYHGAFQMLSTHGRLYDQWTVPDLVDYNAAMRNKFASVLQSMDEHIVKQIKETKCIIWRAEPMTSRQNLLL
;
A
#
# COMPACT_ATOMS: atom_id res chain seq x y z
N MET A 1 24.46 8.91 29.89
CA MET A 1 22.99 8.99 29.81
C MET A 1 22.63 9.20 28.36
N PRO A 2 21.84 8.32 27.72
CA PRO A 2 21.36 8.59 26.37
C PRO A 2 20.44 9.81 26.41
N PRO A 3 20.48 10.71 25.40
CA PRO A 3 19.59 11.85 25.37
C PRO A 3 18.14 11.35 25.33
N ALA A 4 17.27 11.99 26.12
CA ALA A 4 15.85 11.75 26.06
C ALA A 4 15.39 12.00 24.62
N SER A 5 14.94 10.93 23.95
CA SER A 5 14.26 11.02 22.67
C SER A 5 13.09 12.00 22.83
N SER A 6 13.18 13.17 22.19
CA SER A 6 12.02 14.05 22.03
C SER A 6 10.86 13.20 21.51
N ALA A 7 9.75 13.17 22.23
CA ALA A 7 8.55 12.48 21.76
C ALA A 7 8.22 13.01 20.35
N PRO A 8 7.90 12.14 19.37
CA PRO A 8 7.56 12.59 18.03
C PRO A 8 6.39 13.58 18.11
N THR A 9 6.53 14.73 17.45
CA THR A 9 5.45 15.70 17.31
C THR A 9 4.29 15.01 16.60
N VAL A 10 3.09 15.03 17.19
CA VAL A 10 1.87 14.45 16.64
C VAL A 10 0.74 15.49 16.66
N HIS A 11 -0.20 15.42 15.73
CA HIS A 11 -1.37 16.28 15.71
C HIS A 11 -2.45 15.80 16.69
N ALA A 12 -3.15 16.74 17.33
CA ALA A 12 -4.33 16.41 18.12
C ALA A 12 -5.49 15.98 17.19
N VAL A 13 -6.24 14.95 17.59
CA VAL A 13 -7.39 14.43 16.81
C VAL A 13 -8.65 15.22 17.04
N GLN A 14 -8.91 15.66 18.27
CA GLN A 14 -10.15 16.34 18.67
C GLN A 14 -9.80 17.74 19.17
N THR A 15 -10.04 18.75 18.35
CA THR A 15 -9.89 20.17 18.72
C THR A 15 -11.14 21.00 18.45
N ALA A 16 -12.11 20.48 17.69
CA ALA A 16 -13.39 21.14 17.46
C ALA A 16 -14.23 21.24 18.74
N VAL A 17 -15.06 22.29 18.80
CA VAL A 17 -16.06 22.47 19.85
C VAL A 17 -17.40 21.83 19.43
N PRO A 18 -18.30 21.47 20.37
CA PRO A 18 -19.55 20.77 20.05
C PRO A 18 -20.40 21.34 18.90
N PRO A 19 -20.60 22.67 18.74
CA PRO A 19 -21.39 23.19 17.61
C PRO A 19 -20.71 23.01 16.25
N ASP A 20 -19.39 22.76 16.24
CA ASP A 20 -18.56 22.68 15.04
C ASP A 20 -17.96 21.27 14.86
N THR A 21 -18.58 20.24 15.44
CA THR A 21 -18.12 18.86 15.28
C THR A 21 -18.54 18.25 13.95
N ILE A 22 -17.66 17.42 13.37
CA ILE A 22 -18.00 16.56 12.23
C ILE A 22 -19.00 15.44 12.62
N TRP A 23 -19.18 15.17 13.91
CA TRP A 23 -20.12 14.18 14.45
C TRP A 23 -21.53 14.74 14.68
N SER A 24 -21.88 15.83 13.98
CA SER A 24 -23.14 16.56 14.19
C SER A 24 -24.38 15.85 13.63
N ARG A 25 -24.20 14.88 12.71
CA ARG A 25 -25.31 14.13 12.07
C ARG A 25 -25.45 12.70 12.58
N VAL A 26 -24.39 12.16 13.18
CA VAL A 26 -24.34 10.86 13.85
C VAL A 26 -23.33 11.00 14.99
N THR A 27 -23.71 10.60 16.20
CA THR A 27 -22.79 10.69 17.34
C THR A 27 -21.64 9.70 17.16
N GLU A 28 -20.45 10.06 17.65
CA GLU A 28 -19.28 9.17 17.57
C GLU A 28 -19.55 7.84 18.30
N ASP A 29 -20.27 7.89 19.43
CA ASP A 29 -20.62 6.71 20.22
C ASP A 29 -21.58 5.76 19.48
N ASP A 30 -22.64 6.29 18.85
CA ASP A 30 -23.58 5.48 18.06
C ASP A 30 -22.86 4.80 16.89
N PHE A 31 -22.04 5.57 16.16
CA PHE A 31 -21.23 5.07 15.06
C PHE A 31 -20.32 3.91 15.52
N ARG A 32 -19.61 4.09 16.64
CA ARG A 32 -18.75 3.05 17.23
C ARG A 32 -19.54 1.82 17.66
N GLN A 33 -20.70 2.01 18.27
CA GLN A 33 -21.55 0.89 18.70
C GLN A 33 -22.06 0.07 17.51
N HIS A 34 -22.37 0.72 16.39
CA HIS A 34 -22.69 0.06 15.13
C HIS A 34 -21.48 -0.70 14.58
N LEU A 35 -20.27 -0.12 14.59
CA LEU A 35 -19.05 -0.83 14.17
C LEU A 35 -18.80 -2.12 14.95
N VAL A 36 -18.88 -2.06 16.29
CA VAL A 36 -18.71 -3.23 17.17
C VAL A 36 -19.77 -4.30 16.88
N THR A 37 -21.00 -3.88 16.57
CA THR A 37 -22.08 -4.80 16.20
C THR A 37 -21.79 -5.50 14.88
N LEU A 38 -21.37 -4.75 13.86
CA LEU A 38 -21.02 -5.30 12.56
C LEU A 38 -19.80 -6.24 12.66
N GLU A 39 -18.78 -5.85 13.42
CA GLU A 39 -17.57 -6.67 13.65
C GLU A 39 -17.92 -8.05 14.21
N LYS A 40 -18.79 -8.10 15.22
CA LYS A 40 -19.33 -9.34 15.81
C LYS A 40 -20.02 -10.23 14.78
N GLN A 41 -20.81 -9.62 13.89
CA GLN A 41 -21.59 -10.34 12.90
C GLN A 41 -20.75 -10.85 11.72
N THR A 42 -19.64 -10.20 11.40
CA THR A 42 -18.87 -10.51 10.19
C THR A 42 -17.47 -11.03 10.47
N ASN A 43 -17.14 -11.31 11.74
CA ASN A 43 -15.78 -11.64 12.18
C ASN A 43 -14.74 -10.62 11.65
N ALA A 44 -15.06 -9.34 11.82
CA ALA A 44 -14.28 -8.19 11.34
C ALA A 44 -14.09 -8.07 9.81
N VAL A 45 -14.78 -8.86 8.97
CA VAL A 45 -14.66 -8.76 7.51
C VAL A 45 -16.03 -8.59 6.86
N PRO A 46 -16.57 -7.35 6.82
CA PRO A 46 -17.93 -7.13 6.30
C PRO A 46 -18.06 -7.35 4.79
N MET A 47 -16.99 -7.16 4.02
CA MET A 47 -17.00 -7.33 2.57
C MET A 47 -15.80 -8.15 2.10
N ASP A 48 -15.95 -8.78 0.93
CA ASP A 48 -14.84 -9.47 0.27
C ASP A 48 -13.81 -8.48 -0.28
N VAL A 49 -12.64 -9.00 -0.64
CA VAL A 49 -11.59 -8.19 -1.28
C VAL A 49 -12.15 -7.62 -2.58
N LEU A 50 -12.09 -6.30 -2.72
CA LEU A 50 -12.45 -5.59 -3.94
C LEU A 50 -11.18 -4.99 -4.52
N THR A 51 -10.86 -5.38 -5.75
CA THR A 51 -9.85 -4.72 -6.57
C THR A 51 -10.55 -3.77 -7.51
N ALA A 52 -10.09 -2.52 -7.56
CA ALA A 52 -10.59 -1.59 -8.55
C ALA A 52 -10.32 -2.14 -9.96
N GLU A 53 -11.35 -2.13 -10.80
CA GLU A 53 -11.22 -2.53 -12.21
C GLU A 53 -10.55 -1.41 -12.99
N ASP A 54 -9.82 -1.80 -14.04
CA ASP A 54 -9.23 -0.89 -15.01
C ASP A 54 -10.36 -0.39 -15.92
N ASP A 55 -11.06 0.66 -15.50
CA ASP A 55 -11.90 1.43 -16.44
C ASP A 55 -10.94 2.22 -17.34
N ASP A 56 -10.52 1.59 -18.45
CA ASP A 56 -9.74 2.21 -19.54
C ASP A 56 -10.52 3.36 -20.23
N GLU A 57 -11.80 3.55 -19.88
CA GLU A 57 -12.70 4.51 -20.49
C GLU A 57 -13.01 5.69 -19.57
N GLN A 58 -12.13 6.69 -19.55
CA GLN A 58 -12.57 8.09 -19.42
C GLN A 58 -11.54 9.08 -19.99
N HIS A 59 -11.80 9.42 -21.25
CA HIS A 59 -11.68 10.71 -21.94
C HIS A 59 -10.52 11.67 -21.66
N GLY A 60 -9.77 11.94 -22.74
CA GLY A 60 -9.02 13.18 -22.93
C GLY A 60 -7.60 13.16 -22.35
N SER A 61 -6.71 12.33 -22.90
CA SER A 61 -5.28 12.39 -22.61
C SER A 61 -4.70 13.70 -23.14
N SER A 62 -4.89 14.78 -22.40
CA SER A 62 -3.89 15.84 -22.36
C SER A 62 -2.59 15.20 -21.88
N ASN A 63 -1.55 15.18 -22.73
CA ASN A 63 -0.20 14.73 -22.36
C ASN A 63 0.39 15.51 -21.18
N SER A 64 -0.27 16.55 -20.69
CA SER A 64 0.24 17.41 -19.64
C SER A 64 0.20 16.79 -18.24
N PHE A 65 -0.65 15.78 -18.00
CA PHE A 65 -0.76 15.09 -16.70
C PHE A 65 -0.63 13.58 -16.84
N LEU A 66 -0.34 12.88 -15.74
CA LEU A 66 -0.35 11.42 -15.68
C LEU A 66 -1.77 10.91 -15.98
N PRO A 67 -1.93 9.83 -16.75
CA PRO A 67 -3.16 9.05 -16.76
C PRO A 67 -3.51 8.55 -15.34
N LEU A 68 -4.79 8.40 -15.02
CA LEU A 68 -5.23 8.00 -13.68
C LEU A 68 -4.59 6.67 -13.22
N LYS A 69 -4.50 5.69 -14.12
CA LYS A 69 -3.84 4.41 -13.85
C LYS A 69 -2.37 4.58 -13.49
N THR A 70 -1.65 5.43 -14.22
CA THR A 70 -0.26 5.76 -13.95
C THR A 70 -0.10 6.51 -12.62
N GLU A 71 -1.00 7.46 -12.33
CA GLU A 71 -1.03 8.15 -11.03
C GLU A 71 -1.21 7.14 -9.88
N LYS A 72 -2.17 6.22 -10.01
CA LYS A 72 -2.41 5.16 -9.02
C LYS A 72 -1.20 4.28 -8.81
N GLN A 73 -0.58 3.82 -9.90
CA GLN A 73 0.56 2.92 -9.84
C GLN A 73 1.76 3.58 -9.15
N VAL A 74 2.08 4.82 -9.54
CA VAL A 74 3.18 5.58 -8.91
C VAL A 74 2.88 5.81 -7.43
N ALA A 75 1.65 6.19 -7.08
CA ALA A 75 1.28 6.38 -5.68
C ALA A 75 1.39 5.07 -4.87
N ASP A 76 0.93 3.93 -5.41
CA ASP A 76 1.07 2.62 -4.77
C ASP A 76 2.53 2.22 -4.58
N ASP A 77 3.37 2.48 -5.57
CA ASP A 77 4.79 2.14 -5.55
C ASP A 77 5.53 2.91 -4.45
N PHE A 78 5.30 4.22 -4.38
CA PHE A 78 5.83 5.06 -3.31
C PHE A 78 5.28 4.66 -1.94
N ALA A 79 3.99 4.36 -1.83
CA ALA A 79 3.41 3.89 -0.57
C ALA A 79 4.03 2.54 -0.13
N TYR A 80 4.23 1.62 -1.08
CA TYR A 80 4.81 0.31 -0.81
C TYR A 80 6.24 0.41 -0.27
N ILE A 81 7.09 1.24 -0.89
CA ILE A 81 8.47 1.41 -0.45
C ILE A 81 8.59 2.31 0.79
N ALA A 82 7.62 3.20 1.06
CA ALA A 82 7.57 3.98 2.30
C ALA A 82 7.27 3.09 3.54
N ALA A 83 6.53 2.00 3.37
CA ALA A 83 6.26 1.05 4.45
C ALA A 83 7.45 0.08 4.67
N VAL A 84 8.47 0.50 5.43
CA VAL A 84 9.73 -0.28 5.60
C VAL A 84 9.70 -1.30 6.74
N THR A 85 8.86 -1.11 7.74
CA THR A 85 8.78 -2.01 8.91
C THR A 85 7.79 -3.18 8.69
N GLU A 86 7.74 -4.11 9.64
CA GLU A 86 6.73 -5.17 9.68
C GLU A 86 5.57 -4.80 10.60
N GLY A 87 4.40 -5.41 10.37
CA GLY A 87 3.24 -5.30 11.27
C GLY A 87 2.15 -4.32 10.83
N ALA A 88 1.15 -4.15 11.69
CA ALA A 88 -0.02 -3.29 11.46
C ALA A 88 0.33 -1.80 11.47
N GLN A 89 1.37 -1.42 12.22
CA GLN A 89 1.90 -0.04 12.28
C GLN A 89 2.69 0.34 11.01
N SER A 90 3.14 -0.65 10.23
CA SER A 90 3.81 -0.39 8.96
C SER A 90 2.82 -0.30 7.80
N VAL A 91 2.10 0.81 7.77
CA VAL A 91 1.20 1.18 6.68
C VAL A 91 1.50 2.61 6.29
N ALA A 92 1.68 2.80 4.98
CA ALA A 92 1.80 4.10 4.35
C ALA A 92 0.74 4.27 3.26
N ALA A 93 0.36 5.53 3.05
CA ALA A 93 -0.48 6.02 1.98
C ALA A 93 0.22 7.18 1.28
N VAL A 94 0.00 7.32 -0.03
CA VAL A 94 0.61 8.36 -0.85
C VAL A 94 -0.43 8.93 -1.80
N CYS A 95 -0.37 10.24 -2.07
CA CYS A 95 -1.12 10.86 -3.15
C CYS A 95 -0.21 11.80 -3.96
N LEU A 96 -0.59 12.05 -5.21
CA LEU A 96 0.21 12.80 -6.17
C LEU A 96 -0.53 14.07 -6.59
N GLU A 97 0.10 15.21 -6.38
CA GLU A 97 -0.40 16.51 -6.82
C GLU A 97 0.49 16.98 -7.97
N GLN A 98 -0.09 17.36 -9.09
CA GLN A 98 0.64 17.68 -10.31
C GLN A 98 0.44 19.14 -10.67
N HIS A 99 1.53 19.82 -11.02
CA HIS A 99 1.48 21.23 -11.35
C HIS A 99 2.03 21.49 -12.74
N ILE A 100 1.28 22.29 -13.49
CA ILE A 100 1.74 22.89 -14.74
C ILE A 100 1.89 24.38 -14.49
N SER A 101 3.14 24.84 -14.40
CA SER A 101 3.42 26.27 -14.39
C SER A 101 3.25 26.83 -15.80
N THR A 102 2.44 27.87 -15.95
CA THR A 102 2.44 28.70 -17.18
C THR A 102 3.55 29.76 -17.14
N SER A 103 4.15 29.98 -15.96
CA SER A 103 5.26 30.91 -15.73
C SER A 103 6.62 30.22 -15.83
N LEU A 104 7.62 30.91 -16.39
CA LEU A 104 8.98 30.42 -16.62
C LEU A 104 9.82 30.21 -15.33
N ALA A 105 9.22 30.18 -14.14
CA ALA A 105 9.95 29.96 -12.89
C ALA A 105 10.61 28.56 -12.92
N PRO A 106 11.95 28.46 -13.01
CA PRO A 106 12.62 27.23 -13.40
C PRO A 106 12.63 26.11 -12.33
N ASN A 107 12.05 26.38 -11.15
CA ASN A 107 12.14 25.50 -9.97
C ASN A 107 10.79 25.22 -9.30
N PHE A 108 9.65 25.51 -9.94
CA PHE A 108 8.34 25.15 -9.37
C PHE A 108 8.16 23.62 -9.42
N PRO A 109 7.72 22.95 -8.34
CA PRO A 109 7.53 21.50 -8.33
C PRO A 109 6.46 21.11 -9.34
N THR A 110 6.82 20.25 -10.30
CA THR A 110 5.90 19.70 -11.30
C THR A 110 5.10 18.50 -10.74
N LEU A 111 5.63 17.87 -9.70
CA LEU A 111 5.01 16.78 -8.97
C LEU A 111 5.29 16.93 -7.47
N VAL A 112 4.25 16.91 -6.65
CA VAL A 112 4.37 16.82 -5.19
C VAL A 112 3.86 15.46 -4.74
N ILE A 113 4.73 14.70 -4.09
CA ILE A 113 4.44 13.37 -3.55
C ILE A 113 4.22 13.53 -2.05
N LYS A 114 2.97 13.42 -1.61
CA LYS A 114 2.61 13.51 -0.19
C LYS A 114 2.56 12.12 0.41
N VAL A 115 3.29 11.89 1.49
CA VAL A 115 3.45 10.60 2.15
C VAL A 115 2.89 10.67 3.57
N ALA A 116 1.95 9.79 3.89
CA ALA A 116 1.40 9.60 5.22
C ALA A 116 1.69 8.20 5.74
N GLY A 117 1.92 8.09 7.05
CA GLY A 117 2.10 6.83 7.75
C GLY A 117 1.25 6.77 9.01
N MET A 118 1.02 5.56 9.53
CA MET A 118 0.44 5.39 10.87
C MET A 118 1.30 6.07 11.94
N ASP A 119 2.61 5.91 11.82
CA ASP A 119 3.62 6.61 12.61
C ASP A 119 4.41 7.59 11.74
N ALA A 120 5.21 8.45 12.39
CA ALA A 120 6.09 9.36 11.69
C ALA A 120 7.07 8.58 10.80
N ILE A 121 7.19 8.97 9.54
CA ILE A 121 8.11 8.35 8.60
C ILE A 121 9.55 8.57 9.09
N ASN A 122 10.27 7.48 9.34
CA ASN A 122 11.64 7.54 9.84
C ASN A 122 12.60 8.19 8.84
N GLU A 123 13.60 8.94 9.32
CA GLU A 123 14.56 9.68 8.49
C GLU A 123 15.32 8.80 7.48
N ASN A 124 15.61 7.54 7.80
CA ASN A 124 16.24 6.62 6.84
C ASN A 124 15.30 6.31 5.66
N VAL A 125 13.99 6.21 5.92
CA VAL A 125 12.98 6.03 4.87
C VAL A 125 12.88 7.29 4.02
N LYS A 126 12.86 8.47 4.66
CA LYS A 126 12.88 9.75 3.94
C LYS A 126 14.12 9.89 3.06
N GLY A 127 15.30 9.50 3.57
CA GLY A 127 16.55 9.49 2.83
C GLY A 127 16.51 8.56 1.61
N MET A 128 15.97 7.35 1.76
CA MET A 128 15.76 6.42 0.63
C MET A 128 14.79 7.03 -0.41
N LEU A 129 13.64 7.54 0.01
CA LEU A 129 12.66 8.16 -0.89
C LEU A 129 13.26 9.35 -1.64
N HIS A 130 14.02 10.20 -0.95
CA HIS A 130 14.75 11.30 -1.56
C HIS A 130 15.79 10.84 -2.57
N ALA A 131 16.53 9.76 -2.28
CA ALA A 131 17.49 9.18 -3.22
C ALA A 131 16.82 8.65 -4.48
N VAL A 132 15.67 7.97 -4.34
CA VAL A 132 14.84 7.51 -5.47
C VAL A 132 14.40 8.70 -6.33
N VAL A 133 13.78 9.70 -5.71
CA VAL A 133 13.32 10.91 -6.42
C VAL A 133 14.48 11.65 -7.10
N THR A 134 15.62 11.80 -6.43
CA THR A 134 16.81 12.43 -7.00
C THR A 134 17.27 11.71 -8.26
N GLN A 135 17.25 10.37 -8.24
CA GLN A 135 17.64 9.57 -9.39
C GLN A 135 16.67 9.69 -10.56
N LEU A 136 15.36 9.77 -10.29
CA LEU A 136 14.33 10.01 -11.31
C LEU A 136 14.51 11.41 -11.94
N GLN A 137 14.69 12.46 -11.13
CA GLN A 137 14.93 13.82 -11.63
C GLN A 137 16.24 13.94 -12.42
N TYR A 138 17.31 13.27 -11.96
CA TYR A 138 18.58 13.24 -12.69
C TYR A 138 18.39 12.64 -14.08
N ARG A 139 17.64 11.53 -14.16
CA ARG A 139 17.34 10.85 -15.42
C ARG A 139 16.55 11.73 -16.38
N THR A 140 15.52 12.43 -15.91
CA THR A 140 14.68 13.29 -16.77
C THR A 140 15.37 14.59 -17.19
N ARG A 141 16.37 15.07 -16.43
CA ARG A 141 17.14 16.28 -16.76
C ARG A 141 18.36 16.02 -17.63
N ALA A 142 18.87 14.79 -17.68
CA ALA A 142 20.05 14.45 -18.45
C ALA A 142 19.76 14.53 -19.96
N VAL A 143 20.42 15.47 -20.66
CA VAL A 143 20.42 15.52 -22.12
C VAL A 143 21.10 14.25 -22.64
N ILE A 144 20.42 13.53 -23.54
CA ILE A 144 20.81 12.23 -24.13
C ILE A 144 22.31 12.18 -24.47
N LYS A 145 23.12 11.70 -23.53
CA LYS A 145 24.48 11.19 -23.74
C LYS A 145 24.76 10.14 -22.67
N ARG A 146 24.42 8.88 -22.94
CA ARG A 146 24.98 7.74 -22.20
C ARG A 146 25.88 6.95 -23.13
N ASN A 147 27.17 7.28 -23.11
CA ASN A 147 28.25 6.39 -23.51
C ASN A 147 28.98 5.97 -22.23
N GLY A 148 28.84 4.72 -21.78
CA GLY A 148 29.63 4.20 -20.65
C GLY A 148 28.91 3.16 -19.78
N ALA A 149 29.71 2.29 -19.17
CA ALA A 149 29.35 1.13 -18.33
C ALA A 149 28.84 1.50 -16.91
N GLU A 150 28.11 2.60 -16.76
CA GLU A 150 27.51 2.96 -15.47
C GLU A 150 26.23 2.13 -15.21
N PRO A 151 25.94 1.78 -13.94
CA PRO A 151 24.69 1.11 -13.59
C PRO A 151 23.48 1.92 -14.06
N GLY A 152 22.46 1.24 -14.58
CA GLY A 152 21.21 1.88 -14.94
C GLY A 152 20.52 2.53 -13.73
N SER A 153 19.66 3.50 -13.98
CA SER A 153 18.90 4.18 -12.92
C SER A 153 18.03 3.21 -12.12
N THR A 154 17.55 2.14 -12.78
CA THR A 154 16.78 1.05 -12.16
C THR A 154 17.59 0.37 -11.06
N GLU A 155 18.83 -0.02 -11.34
CA GLU A 155 19.71 -0.69 -10.40
C GLU A 155 20.09 0.21 -9.22
N ILE A 156 20.29 1.50 -9.47
CA ILE A 156 20.59 2.49 -8.42
C ILE A 156 19.40 2.62 -7.46
N ILE A 157 18.20 2.81 -8.00
CA ILE A 157 16.94 2.90 -7.24
C ILE A 157 16.71 1.60 -6.47
N PHE A 158 16.79 0.47 -7.15
CA PHE A 158 16.58 -0.86 -6.58
C PHE A 158 17.53 -1.13 -5.40
N ARG A 159 18.82 -0.84 -5.56
CA ARG A 159 19.81 -1.01 -4.49
C ARG A 159 19.47 -0.18 -3.25
N SER A 160 19.06 1.08 -3.44
CA SER A 160 18.65 1.95 -2.32
C SER A 160 17.44 1.38 -1.58
N ILE A 161 16.45 0.88 -2.33
CA ILE A 161 15.25 0.25 -1.76
C ILE A 161 15.61 -1.02 -0.98
N ILE A 162 16.41 -1.93 -1.55
CA ILE A 162 16.77 -3.20 -0.89
C ILE A 162 17.58 -2.96 0.37
N GLN A 163 18.51 -2.00 0.35
CA GLN A 163 19.30 -1.65 1.54
C GLN A 163 18.39 -1.24 2.70
N GLN A 164 17.35 -0.46 2.42
CA GLN A 164 16.43 0.00 3.44
C GLN A 164 15.41 -1.07 3.86
N HIS A 165 15.01 -1.96 2.95
CA HIS A 165 14.02 -3.03 3.21
C HIS A 165 14.61 -4.37 3.62
N GLU A 166 15.92 -4.46 3.88
CA GLU A 166 16.61 -5.73 4.17
C GLU A 166 15.89 -6.54 5.27
N GLN A 167 15.62 -5.95 6.43
CA GLN A 167 14.97 -6.68 7.54
C GLN A 167 13.53 -7.09 7.24
N LYS A 168 12.79 -6.27 6.46
CA LYS A 168 11.44 -6.62 6.03
C LYS A 168 11.47 -7.80 5.06
N LEU A 169 12.38 -7.78 4.09
CA LEU A 169 12.58 -8.88 3.15
C LEU A 169 12.99 -10.15 3.88
N LEU A 170 13.93 -10.08 4.83
CA LEU A 170 14.31 -11.23 5.64
C LEU A 170 13.13 -11.80 6.45
N GLY A 171 12.27 -10.93 6.99
CA GLY A 171 11.01 -11.33 7.62
C GLY A 171 10.05 -12.04 6.66
N ARG A 172 9.90 -11.51 5.44
CA ARG A 172 9.09 -12.12 4.37
C ARG A 172 9.60 -13.49 3.95
N LEU A 173 10.92 -13.66 3.89
CA LEU A 173 11.60 -14.93 3.62
C LEU A 173 11.52 -15.91 4.79
N ARG A 174 11.14 -15.41 5.98
CA ARG A 174 11.19 -16.16 7.25
C ARG A 174 12.60 -16.73 7.47
N SER A 175 13.60 -15.90 7.12
CA SER A 175 15.00 -16.28 7.04
C SER A 175 15.63 -16.45 8.42
N ARG A 176 16.61 -17.34 8.53
CA ARG A 176 17.45 -17.43 9.74
C ARG A 176 18.29 -16.18 9.99
N LYS A 177 18.48 -15.36 8.95
CA LYS A 177 19.23 -14.09 8.99
C LYS A 177 18.40 -12.92 9.52
N TRP A 178 17.10 -13.13 9.74
CA TRP A 178 16.19 -12.06 10.17
C TRP A 178 16.34 -11.73 11.66
N THR A 179 16.51 -10.44 11.97
CA THR A 179 16.41 -9.94 13.34
C THR A 179 14.94 -9.76 13.69
N LYS A 180 14.35 -10.81 14.25
CA LYS A 180 12.92 -10.86 14.56
C LYS A 180 12.51 -9.83 15.62
N PRO A 181 11.50 -8.98 15.36
CA PRO A 181 10.95 -8.04 16.35
C PRO A 181 10.35 -8.75 17.57
N ARG A 182 10.39 -8.09 18.74
CA ARG A 182 9.89 -8.63 20.02
C ARG A 182 8.43 -9.10 19.94
N HIS A 183 7.55 -8.32 19.28
CA HIS A 183 6.14 -8.67 19.14
C HIS A 183 5.89 -9.91 18.25
N LEU A 184 6.90 -10.38 17.49
CA LEU A 184 6.86 -11.60 16.68
C LEU A 184 7.72 -12.72 17.27
N ALA A 185 8.29 -12.55 18.47
CA ALA A 185 9.20 -13.50 19.10
C ALA A 185 8.59 -14.91 19.20
N ARG A 186 7.30 -14.99 19.51
CA ARG A 186 6.56 -16.24 19.72
C ARG A 186 6.15 -16.96 18.44
N THR A 187 6.37 -16.36 17.26
CA THR A 187 5.89 -16.89 15.99
C THR A 187 6.91 -17.86 15.38
N HIS A 188 6.74 -19.17 15.55
CA HIS A 188 7.64 -20.17 14.97
C HIS A 188 7.15 -20.61 13.59
N LYS A 189 7.51 -19.85 12.54
CA LYS A 189 7.26 -20.24 11.14
C LYS A 189 8.54 -20.79 10.52
N LYS A 190 8.41 -21.87 9.75
CA LYS A 190 9.49 -22.43 8.93
C LYS A 190 9.94 -21.43 7.84
N PRO A 191 11.16 -21.52 7.29
CA PRO A 191 11.61 -20.69 6.17
C PRO A 191 10.66 -20.74 4.97
N LEU A 192 10.62 -19.68 4.14
CA LEU A 192 9.71 -19.59 3.00
C LEU A 192 9.91 -20.70 1.96
N TRP A 193 11.16 -21.07 1.67
CA TRP A 193 11.49 -22.11 0.70
C TRP A 193 10.85 -23.47 1.04
N GLN A 194 10.61 -23.76 2.32
CA GLN A 194 9.95 -25.00 2.74
C GLN A 194 8.46 -25.07 2.36
N ASP A 195 7.85 -23.99 1.85
CA ASP A 195 6.50 -24.02 1.29
C ASP A 195 6.47 -24.49 -0.17
N PHE A 196 7.61 -24.53 -0.87
CA PHE A 196 7.66 -24.82 -2.31
C PHE A 196 7.30 -26.27 -2.64
N ASN A 197 7.45 -27.18 -1.68
CA ASN A 197 6.95 -28.55 -1.80
C ASN A 197 5.43 -28.58 -1.99
N ASN A 198 4.69 -27.70 -1.30
CA ASN A 198 3.24 -27.60 -1.49
C ASN A 198 2.92 -27.07 -2.90
N LEU A 199 3.65 -26.06 -3.39
CA LEU A 199 3.50 -25.56 -4.76
C LEU A 199 3.73 -26.69 -5.78
N SER A 200 4.84 -27.41 -5.68
CA SER A 200 5.16 -28.51 -6.60
C SER A 200 4.09 -29.60 -6.57
N HIS A 201 3.60 -29.95 -5.37
CA HIS A 201 2.55 -30.95 -5.22
C HIS A 201 1.24 -30.47 -5.83
N ARG A 202 0.81 -29.22 -5.59
CA ARG A 202 -0.44 -28.69 -6.17
C ARG A 202 -0.43 -28.64 -7.70
N ALA A 203 0.72 -28.41 -8.34
CA ALA A 203 0.85 -28.50 -9.79
C ALA A 203 0.41 -29.87 -10.34
N GLN A 204 0.60 -30.95 -9.59
CA GLN A 204 0.14 -32.29 -9.98
C GLN A 204 -1.37 -32.44 -10.00
N HIS A 205 -2.07 -31.70 -9.12
CA HIS A 205 -3.53 -31.75 -9.00
C HIS A 205 -4.21 -30.87 -10.04
N VAL A 206 -3.71 -29.65 -10.26
CA VAL A 206 -4.34 -28.70 -11.19
C VAL A 206 -3.99 -28.96 -12.66
N TYR A 207 -2.95 -29.75 -12.93
CA TYR A 207 -2.61 -30.29 -14.26
C TYR A 207 -2.60 -31.81 -14.23
N ALA A 208 -3.73 -32.43 -13.89
CA ALA A 208 -3.81 -33.89 -13.71
C ALA A 208 -3.82 -34.67 -15.04
N ARG A 209 -4.23 -34.07 -16.15
CA ARG A 209 -4.44 -34.79 -17.42
C ARG A 209 -3.12 -35.25 -18.04
N ARG A 210 -3.15 -36.39 -18.73
CA ARG A 210 -1.96 -36.92 -19.43
C ARG A 210 -1.45 -35.97 -20.51
N SER A 211 -2.36 -35.26 -21.19
CA SER A 211 -2.03 -34.22 -22.17
C SER A 211 -1.27 -33.04 -21.58
N GLU A 212 -1.43 -32.76 -20.28
CA GLU A 212 -0.80 -31.63 -19.58
C GLU A 212 0.54 -32.00 -18.94
N ARG A 213 1.02 -33.24 -19.13
CA ARG A 213 2.23 -33.75 -18.48
C ARG A 213 3.46 -32.86 -18.71
N LYS A 214 3.69 -32.41 -19.94
CA LYS A 214 4.85 -31.57 -20.27
C LYS A 214 4.81 -30.22 -19.54
N ILE A 215 3.63 -29.59 -19.48
CA ILE A 215 3.42 -28.31 -18.79
C ILE A 215 3.63 -28.49 -17.29
N ARG A 216 3.06 -29.56 -16.71
CA ARG A 216 3.27 -29.92 -15.30
C ARG A 216 4.74 -30.12 -14.96
N GLU A 217 5.48 -30.87 -15.79
CA GLU A 217 6.92 -31.09 -15.61
C GLU A 217 7.70 -29.76 -15.66
N ALA A 218 7.39 -28.89 -16.63
CA ALA A 218 8.01 -27.56 -16.73
C ALA A 218 7.74 -26.68 -15.49
N ILE A 219 6.50 -26.66 -14.99
CA ILE A 219 6.14 -25.91 -13.77
C ILE A 219 6.92 -26.44 -12.56
N ILE A 220 6.98 -27.75 -12.37
CA ILE A 220 7.70 -28.37 -11.25
C ILE A 220 9.19 -28.04 -11.34
N THR A 221 9.80 -28.16 -12.52
CA THR A 221 11.21 -27.78 -12.73
C THR A 221 11.44 -26.32 -12.40
N SER A 222 10.59 -25.42 -12.90
CA SER A 222 10.68 -23.99 -12.62
C SER A 222 10.56 -23.68 -11.11
N ILE A 223 9.60 -24.29 -10.41
CA ILE A 223 9.47 -24.17 -8.94
C ILE A 223 10.72 -24.67 -8.22
N GLN A 224 11.33 -25.76 -8.68
CA GLN A 224 12.55 -26.30 -8.09
C GLN A 224 13.75 -25.37 -8.29
N GLU A 225 13.87 -24.72 -9.45
CA GLU A 225 14.93 -23.75 -9.73
C GLU A 225 14.86 -22.54 -8.81
N VAL A 226 13.67 -21.92 -8.66
CA VAL A 226 13.49 -20.81 -7.72
C VAL A 226 13.64 -21.28 -6.26
N CYS A 227 13.20 -22.48 -5.91
CA CYS A 227 13.44 -23.04 -4.57
C CYS A 227 14.94 -23.11 -4.23
N LYS A 228 15.77 -23.60 -5.18
CA LYS A 228 17.23 -23.66 -5.02
C LYS A 228 17.86 -22.29 -4.80
N MET A 229 17.35 -21.24 -5.46
CA MET A 229 17.83 -19.87 -5.22
C MET A 229 17.60 -19.44 -3.76
N TYR A 230 16.43 -19.77 -3.20
CA TYR A 230 16.11 -19.45 -1.80
C TYR A 230 16.92 -20.31 -0.81
N GLU A 231 17.13 -21.59 -1.11
CA GLU A 231 17.99 -22.47 -0.29
C GLU A 231 19.44 -21.97 -0.29
N HIS A 232 19.97 -21.59 -1.46
CA HIS A 232 21.30 -21.00 -1.59
C HIS A 232 21.41 -19.68 -0.83
N PHE A 233 20.38 -18.84 -0.91
CA PHE A 233 20.31 -17.62 -0.11
C PHE A 233 20.39 -17.93 1.39
N GLU A 234 19.62 -18.91 1.89
CA GLU A 234 19.67 -19.30 3.29
C GLU A 234 21.05 -19.84 3.68
N ALA A 235 21.65 -20.70 2.84
CA ALA A 235 22.96 -21.31 3.08
C ALA A 235 24.12 -20.32 3.06
N SER A 236 24.03 -19.25 2.25
CA SER A 236 25.11 -18.27 2.08
C SER A 236 25.48 -17.55 3.39
N ILE A 237 26.79 -17.39 3.60
CA ILE A 237 27.39 -16.64 4.71
C ILE A 237 28.05 -15.40 4.09
N GLY A 238 27.73 -14.19 4.54
CA GLY A 238 28.32 -12.95 4.01
C GLY A 238 27.32 -11.89 3.53
N GLN A 239 27.60 -11.22 2.41
CA GLN A 239 26.92 -10.01 1.88
C GLN A 239 25.41 -10.20 1.64
N THR A 240 24.62 -10.13 2.71
CA THR A 240 23.16 -10.36 2.69
C THR A 240 22.44 -9.46 1.70
N THR A 241 22.78 -8.17 1.65
CA THR A 241 22.10 -7.20 0.78
C THR A 241 22.28 -7.52 -0.70
N GLN A 242 23.48 -7.88 -1.16
CA GLN A 242 23.72 -8.24 -2.57
C GLN A 242 23.04 -9.56 -2.93
N ALA A 243 23.06 -10.54 -2.01
CA ALA A 243 22.35 -11.79 -2.20
C ALA A 243 20.82 -11.57 -2.28
N LEU A 244 20.27 -10.65 -1.47
CA LEU A 244 18.86 -10.25 -1.53
C LEU A 244 18.51 -9.60 -2.86
N GLN A 245 19.36 -8.72 -3.39
CA GLN A 245 19.15 -8.09 -4.70
C GLN A 245 18.94 -9.14 -5.80
N LYS A 246 19.87 -10.11 -5.91
CA LYS A 246 19.78 -11.20 -6.87
C LYS A 246 18.54 -12.08 -6.65
N LEU A 247 18.21 -12.38 -5.39
CA LEU A 247 17.06 -13.20 -5.04
C LEU A 247 15.74 -12.51 -5.45
N VAL A 248 15.62 -11.22 -5.18
CA VAL A 248 14.44 -10.41 -5.49
C VAL A 248 14.26 -10.29 -7.01
N GLU A 249 15.32 -9.97 -7.75
CA GLU A 249 15.32 -9.89 -9.21
C GLU A 249 14.94 -11.25 -9.84
N GLY A 250 15.57 -12.35 -9.39
CA GLY A 250 15.22 -13.69 -9.84
C GLY A 250 13.78 -14.09 -9.52
N THR A 251 13.26 -13.67 -8.36
CA THR A 251 11.86 -13.89 -7.97
C THR A 251 10.90 -13.09 -8.86
N PHE A 252 11.24 -11.85 -9.21
CA PHE A 252 10.46 -11.03 -10.12
C PHE A 252 10.36 -11.68 -11.51
N ILE A 253 11.49 -12.06 -12.10
CA ILE A 253 11.55 -12.73 -13.41
C ILE A 253 10.71 -14.01 -13.38
N TRP A 254 10.80 -14.79 -12.30
CA TRP A 254 10.01 -16.00 -12.13
C TRP A 254 8.50 -15.72 -12.05
N CYS A 255 8.08 -14.71 -11.28
CA CYS A 255 6.67 -14.34 -11.16
C CYS A 255 6.09 -13.84 -12.50
N LYS A 256 6.87 -13.12 -13.30
CA LYS A 256 6.48 -12.61 -14.63
C LYS A 256 6.44 -13.69 -15.72
N SER A 257 6.82 -14.92 -15.42
CA SER A 257 6.75 -16.02 -16.39
C SER A 257 5.29 -16.37 -16.70
N PRO A 258 4.85 -16.38 -17.98
CA PRO A 258 3.49 -16.78 -18.35
C PRO A 258 3.14 -18.19 -17.84
N LEU A 259 4.12 -19.10 -17.80
CA LEU A 259 3.96 -20.45 -17.27
C LEU A 259 3.48 -20.45 -15.81
N ILE A 260 4.00 -19.52 -15.01
CA ILE A 260 3.69 -19.42 -13.58
C ILE A 260 2.39 -18.61 -13.37
N GLY A 261 2.12 -17.62 -14.22
CA GLY A 261 0.83 -16.91 -14.23
C GLY A 261 -0.35 -17.84 -14.53
N ASP A 262 -0.22 -18.70 -15.55
CA ASP A 262 -1.21 -19.74 -15.86
C ASP A 262 -1.44 -20.69 -14.68
N TYR A 263 -0.34 -21.09 -14.02
CA TYR A 263 -0.41 -21.96 -12.84
C TYR A 263 -1.14 -21.28 -11.68
N ALA A 264 -0.82 -20.03 -11.40
CA ALA A 264 -1.49 -19.24 -10.37
C ALA A 264 -2.99 -19.11 -10.67
N SER A 265 -3.35 -18.77 -11.91
CA SER A 265 -4.75 -18.64 -12.35
C SER A 265 -5.53 -19.96 -12.18
N LYS A 266 -4.94 -21.10 -12.57
CA LYS A 266 -5.58 -22.40 -12.33
C LYS A 266 -5.74 -22.74 -10.86
N LEU A 267 -4.75 -22.38 -10.02
CA LEU A 267 -4.84 -22.58 -8.58
C LEU A 267 -5.99 -21.82 -7.94
N GLU A 268 -6.24 -20.58 -8.38
CA GLU A 268 -7.35 -19.76 -7.86
C GLU A 268 -8.71 -20.36 -8.17
N ILE A 269 -8.83 -21.13 -9.25
CA ILE A 269 -10.07 -21.80 -9.67
C ILE A 269 -10.18 -23.23 -9.10
N ALA A 270 -9.08 -23.82 -8.61
CA ALA A 270 -9.00 -25.23 -8.21
C ALA A 270 -9.74 -25.61 -6.90
N GLY A 271 -10.40 -24.65 -6.25
CA GLY A 271 -11.26 -24.86 -5.08
C GLY A 271 -10.62 -24.45 -3.74
N ASP A 272 -11.48 -24.24 -2.73
CA ASP A 272 -11.12 -23.65 -1.43
C ASP A 272 -10.69 -24.70 -0.40
N THR A 273 -9.54 -25.34 -0.65
CA THR A 273 -8.92 -26.22 0.36
C THR A 273 -7.83 -25.47 1.13
N PRO A 274 -7.57 -25.81 2.41
CA PRO A 274 -6.49 -25.19 3.18
C PRO A 274 -5.11 -25.27 2.48
N GLN A 275 -4.86 -26.35 1.73
CA GLN A 275 -3.60 -26.56 1.01
C GLN A 275 -3.49 -25.67 -0.24
N VAL A 276 -4.59 -25.46 -0.96
CA VAL A 276 -4.66 -24.51 -2.09
C VAL A 276 -4.52 -23.08 -1.56
N ALA A 277 -5.26 -22.73 -0.50
CA ALA A 277 -5.12 -21.43 0.14
C ALA A 277 -3.68 -21.16 0.63
N ALA A 278 -3.00 -22.17 1.17
CA ALA A 278 -1.59 -22.06 1.55
C ALA A 278 -0.67 -21.87 0.33
N ALA A 279 -0.90 -22.58 -0.77
CA ALA A 279 -0.13 -22.42 -2.01
C ALA A 279 -0.30 -21.01 -2.60
N ILE A 280 -1.53 -20.52 -2.67
CA ILE A 280 -1.84 -19.15 -3.11
C ILE A 280 -1.13 -18.14 -2.21
N LYS A 281 -1.18 -18.31 -0.88
CA LYS A 281 -0.45 -17.44 0.06
C LYS A 281 1.06 -17.44 -0.19
N THR A 282 1.66 -18.58 -0.52
CA THR A 282 3.09 -18.65 -0.89
C THR A 282 3.35 -17.88 -2.18
N LEU A 283 2.56 -18.08 -3.23
CA LEU A 283 2.68 -17.33 -4.49
C LEU A 283 2.57 -15.82 -4.27
N ARG A 284 1.56 -15.37 -3.53
CA ARG A 284 1.37 -13.96 -3.18
C ARG A 284 2.50 -13.38 -2.34
N GLN A 285 3.19 -14.21 -1.55
CA GLN A 285 4.39 -13.78 -0.83
C GLN A 285 5.57 -13.57 -1.78
N LEU A 286 5.74 -14.42 -2.78
CA LEU A 286 6.77 -14.28 -3.81
C LEU A 286 6.52 -13.03 -4.67
N GLU A 287 5.27 -12.72 -5.01
CA GLU A 287 4.93 -11.47 -5.71
C GLU A 287 5.41 -10.25 -4.94
N LYS A 288 5.20 -10.23 -3.62
CA LYS A 288 5.63 -9.11 -2.79
C LYS A 288 7.15 -8.98 -2.69
N ILE A 289 7.87 -10.09 -2.82
CA ILE A 289 9.34 -10.09 -2.87
C ILE A 289 9.77 -9.54 -4.23
N GLY A 290 9.23 -10.05 -5.34
CA GLY A 290 9.55 -9.57 -6.69
C GLY A 290 9.15 -8.11 -6.96
N ALA A 291 8.12 -7.62 -6.26
CA ALA A 291 7.59 -6.26 -6.47
C ALA A 291 8.63 -5.15 -6.26
N TYR A 292 9.67 -5.38 -5.45
CA TYR A 292 10.71 -4.38 -5.24
C TYR A 292 11.53 -4.10 -6.51
N TRP A 293 11.76 -5.11 -7.36
CA TRP A 293 12.37 -4.90 -8.67
C TRP A 293 11.40 -4.23 -9.63
N ARG A 294 10.15 -4.73 -9.69
CA ARG A 294 9.07 -4.12 -10.49
C ARG A 294 8.98 -2.61 -10.23
N ILE A 295 8.91 -2.19 -8.98
CA ILE A 295 8.78 -0.79 -8.58
C ILE A 295 9.94 0.05 -9.14
N ALA A 296 11.17 -0.46 -9.09
CA ALA A 296 12.32 0.24 -9.63
C ALA A 296 12.23 0.40 -11.17
N GLU A 297 11.79 -0.65 -11.88
CA GLU A 297 11.58 -0.59 -13.34
C GLU A 297 10.43 0.36 -13.72
N ASP A 298 9.28 0.23 -13.07
CA ASP A 298 8.07 1.00 -13.37
C ASP A 298 8.30 2.50 -13.12
N LEU A 299 8.91 2.87 -11.99
CA LEU A 299 9.20 4.28 -11.69
C LEU A 299 10.14 4.90 -12.74
N VAL A 300 11.14 4.14 -13.22
CA VAL A 300 12.04 4.59 -14.27
C VAL A 300 11.32 4.72 -15.61
N ALA A 301 10.51 3.72 -15.98
CA ALA A 301 9.75 3.72 -17.22
C ALA A 301 8.74 4.87 -17.27
N VAL A 302 8.00 5.11 -16.17
CA VAL A 302 7.04 6.22 -16.07
C VAL A 302 7.75 7.57 -16.14
N ALA A 303 8.91 7.73 -15.47
CA ALA A 303 9.69 8.96 -15.56
C ALA A 303 10.22 9.22 -16.99
N ASP A 304 10.59 8.18 -17.73
CA ASP A 304 11.00 8.30 -19.14
C ASP A 304 9.83 8.68 -20.05
N GLN A 305 8.62 8.18 -19.78
CA GLN A 305 7.41 8.47 -20.55
C GLN A 305 6.83 9.86 -20.24
N HIS A 306 7.00 10.34 -19.00
CA HIS A 306 6.42 11.59 -18.50
C HIS A 306 7.50 12.54 -17.94
N GLN A 307 8.54 12.79 -18.73
CA GLN A 307 9.73 13.52 -18.29
C GLN A 307 9.42 14.91 -17.72
N HIS A 308 8.43 15.61 -18.27
CA HIS A 308 8.03 16.94 -17.80
C HIS A 308 7.47 16.92 -16.38
N ILE A 309 6.80 15.84 -15.98
CA ILE A 309 6.20 15.67 -14.64
C ILE A 309 7.27 15.30 -13.62
N PHE A 310 8.20 14.43 -14.01
CA PHE A 310 9.28 13.92 -13.12
C PHE A 310 10.53 14.83 -13.13
N ARG A 311 10.45 16.02 -13.72
CA ARG A 311 11.57 16.96 -13.78
C ARG A 311 11.85 17.64 -12.44
N CYS A 312 10.81 18.02 -11.70
CA CYS A 312 10.91 18.69 -10.40
C CYS A 312 9.90 18.07 -9.43
N ILE A 313 10.39 17.19 -8.57
CA ILE A 313 9.60 16.39 -7.65
C ILE A 313 9.89 16.86 -6.23
N GLU A 314 8.84 17.18 -5.49
CA GLU A 314 8.91 17.50 -4.07
C GLU A 314 8.31 16.35 -3.24
N LEU A 315 8.93 16.07 -2.09
CA LEU A 315 8.46 15.08 -1.13
C LEU A 315 7.95 15.80 0.11
N GLU A 316 6.68 15.59 0.44
CA GLU A 316 6.07 16.11 1.65
C GLU A 316 5.69 14.96 2.57
N TYR A 317 6.06 15.04 3.85
CA TYR A 317 5.76 14.03 4.85
C TYR A 317 4.76 14.57 5.85
N LEU A 318 3.61 13.90 5.98
CA LEU A 318 2.61 14.30 6.95
C LEU A 318 3.04 13.92 8.36
N THR A 319 2.70 14.79 9.30
CA THR A 319 2.81 14.48 10.73
C THR A 319 1.57 13.67 11.13
N PRO A 320 1.75 12.48 11.76
CA PRO A 320 0.61 11.65 12.14
C PRO A 320 -0.20 12.29 13.27
N TYR A 321 -1.44 11.86 13.40
CA TYR A 321 -2.29 12.23 14.53
C TYR A 321 -2.04 11.30 15.73
N ALA A 322 -2.19 11.85 16.94
CA ALA A 322 -2.18 11.08 18.17
C ALA A 322 -3.31 10.04 18.19
N SER A 323 -3.18 8.99 19.00
CA SER A 323 -4.32 8.12 19.32
C SER A 323 -5.23 8.77 20.35
N ILE A 324 -6.54 8.49 20.29
CA ILE A 324 -7.50 8.92 21.31
C ILE A 324 -8.03 7.73 22.10
N PRO A 325 -8.31 7.85 23.41
CA PRO A 325 -8.94 6.79 24.18
C PRO A 325 -10.34 6.44 23.65
N THR A 326 -10.74 5.18 23.79
CA THR A 326 -12.14 4.72 23.59
C THR A 326 -12.51 3.70 24.66
N SER A 327 -13.79 3.73 25.06
CA SER A 327 -14.43 2.68 25.86
C SER A 327 -15.34 1.76 25.02
N ILE A 328 -15.56 2.10 23.75
CA ILE A 328 -16.42 1.36 22.82
C ILE A 328 -15.53 0.68 21.79
N ALA A 329 -15.29 -0.62 22.02
CA ALA A 329 -14.57 -1.50 21.12
C ALA A 329 -15.08 -2.94 21.27
N TYR A 330 -14.86 -3.76 20.25
CA TYR A 330 -15.19 -5.18 20.22
C TYR A 330 -14.26 -5.97 21.15
N GLU A 331 -12.96 -5.72 21.01
CA GLU A 331 -11.92 -6.38 21.77
C GLU A 331 -11.63 -5.67 23.10
N SER A 332 -11.50 -6.41 24.20
CA SER A 332 -11.33 -5.82 25.52
C SER A 332 -10.00 -5.08 25.72
N TRP A 333 -9.04 -5.27 24.81
CA TRP A 333 -7.72 -4.61 24.83
C TRP A 333 -7.65 -3.38 23.91
N ALA A 334 -8.68 -3.15 23.09
CA ALA A 334 -8.72 -2.06 22.10
C ALA A 334 -9.17 -0.75 22.75
N HIS A 335 -8.29 -0.15 23.55
CA HIS A 335 -8.60 1.06 24.35
C HIS A 335 -8.34 2.39 23.64
N THR A 336 -7.89 2.35 22.38
CA THR A 336 -7.54 3.55 21.63
C THR A 336 -8.02 3.48 20.19
N CYS A 337 -8.34 4.65 19.62
CA CYS A 337 -8.61 4.84 18.21
C CYS A 337 -7.49 5.61 17.51
N HIS A 338 -7.36 5.36 16.21
CA HIS A 338 -6.25 5.79 15.38
C HIS A 338 -6.75 6.37 14.06
N VAL A 339 -6.07 7.42 13.59
CA VAL A 339 -6.32 8.00 12.27
C VAL A 339 -5.42 7.31 11.26
N HIS A 340 -6.04 6.53 10.37
CA HIS A 340 -5.31 5.83 9.32
C HIS A 340 -4.67 6.79 8.31
N ALA A 341 -3.54 6.38 7.71
CA ALA A 341 -2.73 7.21 6.81
C ALA A 341 -3.53 7.83 5.66
N GLU A 342 -4.49 7.08 5.11
CA GLU A 342 -5.38 7.52 4.04
C GLU A 342 -6.25 8.71 4.47
N ILE A 343 -6.75 8.67 5.70
CA ILE A 343 -7.57 9.76 6.27
C ILE A 343 -6.72 10.99 6.54
N GLN A 344 -5.47 10.81 6.99
CA GLN A 344 -4.53 11.92 7.17
C GLN A 344 -4.32 12.71 5.87
N LEU A 345 -4.18 12.01 4.73
CA LEU A 345 -4.05 12.67 3.41
C LEU A 345 -5.31 13.44 3.03
N VAL A 346 -6.51 12.87 3.21
CA VAL A 346 -7.76 13.56 2.89
C VAL A 346 -7.89 14.85 3.71
N VAL A 347 -7.57 14.79 5.00
CA VAL A 347 -7.65 15.95 5.90
C VAL A 347 -6.67 17.03 5.49
N GLU A 348 -5.42 16.68 5.14
CA GLU A 348 -4.42 17.64 4.69
C GLU A 348 -4.81 18.32 3.37
N LEU A 349 -5.28 17.54 2.39
CA LEU A 349 -5.75 18.07 1.11
C LEU A 349 -6.94 19.03 1.31
N ALA A 350 -7.88 18.67 2.17
CA ALA A 350 -9.03 19.52 2.46
C ALA A 350 -8.62 20.82 3.16
N LYS A 351 -7.64 20.78 4.09
CA LYS A 351 -7.10 21.98 4.75
C LYS A 351 -6.41 22.91 3.77
N ARG A 352 -5.61 22.40 2.81
CA ARG A 352 -4.96 23.24 1.79
C ARG A 352 -5.95 23.91 0.85
N ALA A 353 -6.93 23.13 0.37
CA ALA A 353 -8.02 23.63 -0.47
C ALA A 353 -8.80 24.79 0.16
N SER A 354 -8.79 24.91 1.49
CA SER A 354 -9.44 26.01 2.22
C SER A 354 -8.58 27.27 2.39
N LYS A 355 -7.26 27.16 2.23
CA LYS A 355 -6.28 28.23 2.51
C LYS A 355 -5.76 28.91 1.25
N GLU A 356 -5.73 28.22 0.12
CA GLU A 356 -5.09 28.71 -1.09
C GLU A 356 -6.04 29.56 -1.94
N ALA A 357 -5.67 30.82 -2.17
CA ALA A 357 -6.18 31.60 -3.29
C ALA A 357 -5.50 31.07 -4.56
N VAL A 358 -6.29 30.65 -5.55
CA VAL A 358 -5.78 30.09 -6.81
C VAL A 358 -4.90 31.15 -7.48
N ASP A 359 -3.58 30.89 -7.57
CA ASP A 359 -2.70 31.65 -8.43
C ASP A 359 -3.08 31.34 -9.88
N ALA A 360 -3.59 32.35 -10.60
CA ALA A 360 -4.05 32.21 -11.98
C ALA A 360 -2.94 31.74 -12.95
N SER A 361 -1.66 31.72 -12.53
CA SER A 361 -0.52 31.31 -13.34
C SER A 361 -0.15 29.82 -13.25
N THR A 362 -0.80 29.03 -12.38
CA THR A 362 -0.50 27.59 -12.22
C THR A 362 -1.76 26.75 -12.37
N ILE A 363 -1.70 25.73 -13.24
CA ILE A 363 -2.75 24.71 -13.33
C ILE A 363 -2.36 23.57 -12.39
N GLU A 364 -3.11 23.42 -11.31
CA GLU A 364 -2.96 22.31 -10.36
C GLU A 364 -3.97 21.19 -10.68
N MET A 365 -3.46 19.98 -10.79
CA MET A 365 -4.27 18.76 -10.75
C MET A 365 -4.14 18.13 -9.37
N ARG A 366 -5.25 18.24 -8.62
CA ARG A 366 -5.40 17.58 -7.33
C ARG A 366 -5.31 16.06 -7.47
N PRO A 367 -4.86 15.36 -6.41
CA PRO A 367 -4.83 13.92 -6.43
C PRO A 367 -6.22 13.34 -6.72
N ARG A 368 -6.30 12.45 -7.71
CA ARG A 368 -7.55 11.76 -8.09
C ARG A 368 -7.64 10.39 -7.43
N THR A 369 -6.56 9.93 -6.82
CA THR A 369 -6.49 8.64 -6.14
C THR A 369 -5.51 8.67 -4.98
N ILE A 370 -5.58 7.66 -4.11
CA ILE A 370 -4.65 7.43 -3.01
C ILE A 370 -4.00 6.07 -3.22
N GLY A 371 -2.68 6.08 -3.35
CA GLY A 371 -1.86 4.89 -3.34
C GLY A 371 -1.63 4.39 -1.93
N THR A 372 -1.55 3.07 -1.76
CA THR A 372 -1.53 2.44 -0.45
C THR A 372 -0.61 1.21 -0.41
N SER A 373 0.20 1.10 0.64
CA SER A 373 1.10 -0.04 0.87
C SER A 373 0.39 -1.38 1.12
N LYS A 374 -0.89 -1.31 1.48
CA LYS A 374 -1.87 -2.38 1.66
C LYS A 374 -3.22 -1.83 1.18
N TYR A 375 -4.10 -2.66 0.63
CA TYR A 375 -5.44 -2.20 0.26
C TYR A 375 -6.15 -1.52 1.43
N LEU A 376 -7.12 -0.67 1.12
CA LEU A 376 -7.89 0.08 2.11
C LEU A 376 -8.57 -0.87 3.09
N CYS A 377 -8.62 -0.49 4.37
CA CYS A 377 -9.56 -1.14 5.27
C CYS A 377 -11.00 -0.78 4.87
N TYR A 378 -11.97 -1.53 5.41
CA TYR A 378 -13.39 -1.32 5.12
C TYR A 378 -13.82 0.14 5.37
N LEU A 379 -13.34 0.76 6.46
CA LEU A 379 -13.73 2.12 6.85
C LEU A 379 -13.03 3.20 6.02
N CYS A 380 -11.74 3.05 5.70
CA CYS A 380 -11.07 3.93 4.73
C CYS A 380 -11.75 3.86 3.36
N TYR A 381 -12.12 2.66 2.91
CA TYR A 381 -12.84 2.46 1.66
C TYR A 381 -14.19 3.17 1.65
N LEU A 382 -15.03 2.95 2.66
CA LEU A 382 -16.33 3.63 2.76
C LEU A 382 -16.16 5.15 2.82
N PHE A 383 -15.22 5.64 3.63
CA PHE A 383 -14.96 7.08 3.75
C PHE A 383 -14.59 7.69 2.40
N LEU A 384 -13.60 7.12 1.68
CA LEU A 384 -13.19 7.62 0.38
C LEU A 384 -14.29 7.50 -0.68
N ARG A 385 -15.06 6.40 -0.66
CA ARG A 385 -16.21 6.17 -1.54
C ARG A 385 -17.30 7.23 -1.37
N TYR A 386 -17.73 7.48 -0.13
CA TYR A 386 -18.77 8.48 0.17
C TYR A 386 -18.24 9.92 0.11
N HIS A 387 -16.93 10.12 0.30
CA HIS A 387 -16.29 11.39 0.01
C HIS A 387 -16.39 11.74 -1.49
N GLY A 388 -16.19 10.75 -2.37
CA GLY A 388 -16.46 10.84 -3.81
C GLY A 388 -15.44 11.61 -4.63
N ALA A 389 -14.32 12.04 -4.03
CA ALA A 389 -13.25 12.75 -4.73
C ALA A 389 -12.15 11.82 -5.28
N PHE A 390 -12.17 10.55 -4.90
CA PHE A 390 -11.11 9.60 -5.20
C PHE A 390 -11.63 8.41 -6.01
N GLN A 391 -10.81 7.93 -6.93
CA GLN A 391 -11.10 6.83 -7.84
C GLN A 391 -10.13 5.66 -7.64
N MET A 392 -10.39 4.52 -8.29
CA MET A 392 -9.58 3.30 -8.22
C MET A 392 -9.35 2.76 -6.80
N LEU A 393 -10.41 2.74 -5.99
CA LEU A 393 -10.36 2.32 -4.59
C LEU A 393 -10.39 0.79 -4.47
N SER A 394 -9.27 0.19 -4.05
CA SER A 394 -9.20 -1.24 -3.71
C SER A 394 -9.24 -1.43 -2.20
N THR A 395 -9.99 -2.41 -1.71
CA THR A 395 -10.14 -2.70 -0.28
C THR A 395 -9.92 -4.18 0.02
N HIS A 396 -9.29 -4.46 1.16
CA HIS A 396 -9.24 -5.83 1.68
C HIS A 396 -10.49 -6.17 2.49
N GLY A 397 -11.38 -5.22 2.77
CA GLY A 397 -12.68 -5.48 3.39
C GLY A 397 -12.67 -5.81 4.89
N ARG A 398 -11.52 -5.70 5.57
CA ARG A 398 -11.43 -5.87 7.03
C ARG A 398 -11.77 -4.55 7.73
N LEU A 399 -12.62 -4.63 8.73
CA LEU A 399 -13.03 -3.56 9.63
C LEU A 399 -12.05 -3.48 10.81
N TYR A 400 -11.72 -2.24 11.20
CA TYR A 400 -10.97 -1.94 12.41
C TYR A 400 -11.80 -0.95 13.22
N ASP A 401 -12.41 -1.40 14.31
CA ASP A 401 -13.24 -0.57 15.20
C ASP A 401 -12.44 0.52 15.93
N GLN A 402 -11.12 0.37 16.01
CA GLN A 402 -10.15 1.37 16.46
C GLN A 402 -9.90 2.50 15.44
N TRP A 403 -10.75 2.70 14.44
CA TRP A 403 -10.60 3.74 13.43
C TRP A 403 -11.26 5.06 13.87
N THR A 404 -10.73 6.21 13.43
CA THR A 404 -11.37 7.52 13.62
C THR A 404 -10.98 8.54 12.54
N VAL A 405 -11.71 9.66 12.51
CA VAL A 405 -11.45 10.85 11.68
C VAL A 405 -11.13 12.03 12.60
N PRO A 406 -10.10 12.84 12.31
CA PRO A 406 -9.84 14.06 13.06
C PRO A 406 -11.04 15.02 13.04
N ASP A 407 -11.41 15.55 14.20
CA ASP A 407 -12.47 16.56 14.38
C ASP A 407 -11.81 17.88 14.81
N LEU A 408 -11.52 18.74 13.84
CA LEU A 408 -10.60 19.86 14.01
C LEU A 408 -11.31 21.22 13.98
N VAL A 409 -10.90 22.11 14.88
CA VAL A 409 -11.37 23.52 14.91
C VAL A 409 -11.03 24.28 13.62
N ASP A 410 -9.95 23.87 12.94
CA ASP A 410 -9.46 24.50 11.71
C ASP A 410 -10.35 24.22 10.49
N TYR A 411 -11.33 23.31 10.59
CA TYR A 411 -12.21 23.01 9.47
C TYR A 411 -13.16 24.17 9.23
N ASN A 412 -13.28 24.64 7.99
CA ASN A 412 -14.34 25.58 7.63
C ASN A 412 -15.71 24.88 7.57
N ALA A 413 -16.79 25.66 7.54
CA ALA A 413 -18.16 25.12 7.55
C ALA A 413 -18.44 24.14 6.40
N ALA A 414 -17.87 24.38 5.20
CA ALA A 414 -18.05 23.49 4.06
C ALA A 414 -17.38 22.13 4.27
N MET A 415 -16.15 22.12 4.77
CA MET A 415 -15.41 20.90 5.13
C MET A 415 -16.12 20.12 6.23
N ARG A 416 -16.55 20.80 7.31
CA ARG A 416 -17.30 20.17 8.40
C ARG A 416 -18.57 19.51 7.90
N ASN A 417 -19.36 20.23 7.11
CA ASN A 417 -20.59 19.69 6.52
C ASN A 417 -20.33 18.50 5.59
N LYS A 418 -19.24 18.54 4.81
CA LYS A 418 -18.84 17.43 3.94
C LYS A 418 -18.49 16.20 4.77
N PHE A 419 -17.63 16.31 5.78
CA PHE A 419 -17.24 15.17 6.62
C PHE A 419 -18.41 14.62 7.43
N ALA A 420 -19.26 15.49 8.00
CA ALA A 420 -20.46 15.06 8.69
C ALA A 420 -21.43 14.29 7.78
N SER A 421 -21.58 14.72 6.52
CA SER A 421 -22.39 14.00 5.52
C SER A 421 -21.78 12.67 5.11
N VAL A 422 -20.44 12.57 5.04
CA VAL A 422 -19.73 11.32 4.76
C VAL A 422 -19.95 10.33 5.90
N LEU A 423 -19.72 10.76 7.15
CA LEU A 423 -19.90 9.92 8.34
C LEU A 423 -21.34 9.42 8.48
N GLN A 424 -22.34 10.28 8.22
CA GLN A 424 -23.74 9.87 8.17
C GLN A 424 -23.97 8.78 7.12
N SER A 425 -23.48 8.97 5.88
CA SER A 425 -23.67 7.99 4.80
C SER A 425 -22.99 6.66 5.09
N MET A 426 -21.83 6.70 5.76
CA MET A 426 -21.13 5.52 6.24
C MET A 426 -21.95 4.78 7.31
N ASP A 427 -22.47 5.50 8.30
CA ASP A 427 -23.28 4.92 9.36
C ASP A 427 -24.55 4.25 8.80
N GLU A 428 -25.26 4.94 7.91
CA GLU A 428 -26.44 4.40 7.23
C GLU A 428 -26.11 3.12 6.45
N HIS A 429 -24.93 3.06 5.80
CA HIS A 429 -24.44 1.84 5.14
C HIS A 429 -24.20 0.71 6.14
N ILE A 430 -23.50 1.00 7.24
CA ILE A 430 -23.17 0.03 8.28
C ILE A 430 -24.45 -0.53 8.91
N VAL A 431 -25.39 0.34 9.29
CA VAL A 431 -26.68 -0.05 9.86
C VAL A 431 -27.49 -0.90 8.89
N LYS A 432 -27.49 -0.55 7.60
CA LYS A 432 -28.13 -1.38 6.56
C LYS A 432 -27.47 -2.76 6.48
N GLN A 433 -26.13 -2.81 6.48
CA GLN A 433 -25.39 -4.06 6.40
C GLN A 433 -25.60 -4.95 7.63
N ILE A 434 -25.72 -4.38 8.83
CA ILE A 434 -26.09 -5.08 10.06
C ILE A 434 -27.48 -5.73 9.91
N LYS A 435 -28.46 -5.01 9.36
CA LYS A 435 -29.81 -5.52 9.15
C LYS A 435 -29.86 -6.65 8.11
N GLU A 436 -29.02 -6.57 7.08
CA GLU A 436 -28.93 -7.57 6.02
C GLU A 436 -28.15 -8.83 6.46
N THR A 437 -27.21 -8.67 7.40
CA THR A 437 -26.40 -9.76 7.95
C THR A 437 -27.18 -10.51 9.04
N LYS A 438 -28.14 -11.34 8.61
CA LYS A 438 -29.06 -12.08 9.50
C LYS A 438 -28.38 -13.18 10.34
N CYS A 439 -27.20 -13.64 9.97
CA CYS A 439 -26.42 -14.65 10.67
C CYS A 439 -24.93 -14.28 10.67
N ILE A 440 -24.14 -14.90 11.55
CA ILE A 440 -22.69 -14.68 11.59
C ILE A 440 -22.10 -15.16 10.27
N ILE A 441 -21.52 -14.25 9.50
CA ILE A 441 -20.78 -14.56 8.27
C ILE A 441 -19.31 -14.65 8.65
N TRP A 442 -18.78 -15.87 8.65
CA TRP A 442 -17.34 -16.07 8.83
C TRP A 442 -16.66 -15.93 7.47
N ARG A 443 -15.89 -14.85 7.29
CA ARG A 443 -14.95 -14.72 6.18
C ARG A 443 -13.53 -14.91 6.67
N ALA A 444 -12.72 -15.57 5.84
CA ALA A 444 -11.30 -15.71 6.11
C ALA A 444 -10.62 -14.34 6.14
N GLU A 445 -9.62 -14.19 7.01
CA GLU A 445 -8.87 -12.94 7.09
C GLU A 445 -8.24 -12.61 5.73
N PRO A 446 -8.55 -11.45 5.15
CA PRO A 446 -8.19 -11.12 3.79
C PRO A 446 -6.69 -10.87 3.66
N MET A 447 -6.12 -11.22 2.52
CA MET A 447 -4.77 -10.78 2.19
C MET A 447 -4.78 -9.27 1.94
N THR A 448 -4.18 -8.52 2.87
CA THR A 448 -4.22 -7.05 2.86
C THR A 448 -3.32 -6.41 1.80
N SER A 449 -2.40 -7.14 1.19
CA SER A 449 -1.56 -6.62 0.10
C SER A 449 -1.47 -7.62 -1.06
N ARG A 450 -1.67 -7.11 -2.27
CA ARG A 450 -1.50 -7.80 -3.56
C ARG A 450 -0.62 -6.93 -4.47
N GLN A 451 0.18 -7.56 -5.33
CA GLN A 451 1.11 -6.88 -6.25
C GLN A 451 0.92 -7.32 -7.71
N ASN A 452 0.08 -8.33 -7.96
CA ASN A 452 -0.39 -8.75 -9.28
C ASN A 452 0.74 -8.96 -10.30
N LEU A 453 1.81 -9.66 -9.89
CA LEU A 453 2.91 -10.02 -10.79
C LEU A 453 2.63 -11.30 -11.58
N LEU A 454 1.74 -12.16 -11.06
CA LEU A 454 1.39 -13.46 -11.63
C LEU A 454 0.25 -13.39 -12.67
N LEU A 455 0.07 -12.22 -13.30
CA LEU A 455 -0.94 -12.00 -14.34
C LEU A 455 -0.47 -12.53 -15.70
#